data_AF-A0A5C7X459-F1
#
_entry.id   AF-A0A5C7X459-F1
#
_cell.length_a   1.000
_cell.length_b   1.000
_cell.length_c   1.000
_cell.angle_alpha   90.00
_cell.angle_beta   90.00
_cell.angle_gamma   90.00
#
_symmetry.space_group_name_H-M   'P 1'
#
loop_
_entity.id
_entity.type
_entity.pdbx_description
1 polymer ?
#
loop_
_entity_poly.entity_id
_entity_poly.type
_entity_poly.pdbx_seq_one_letter_code
_entity_poly.pdbx_strand_id
1 'polypeptide(L)'
;MQPRQGCRHVLFVCIALLLLCVSAVHARPAPKTAHVPQLTTKQAVSAHTEDLRALMQALYTAYPAELAKSTQVGPREMTEWVFDGKANWRFEGIRRLQGQEALALLFDQAFAGDHILALVVGLETLVFEAYGSHNEFDIPAERDQRRLAMLLCELQALPLRLQANTQMNTVLRQPVAQQHISTTLQTLMLRLRDREQVAAACH
;
A
#
# COMPACT_ATOMS: atom_id res chain seq x y z
N MET A 1 80.68 19.30 21.77
CA MET A 1 79.28 19.75 21.70
C MET A 1 78.44 18.63 21.08
N GLN A 2 77.65 17.92 21.89
CA GLN A 2 76.72 16.89 21.43
C GLN A 2 75.32 17.51 21.26
N PRO A 3 74.60 17.26 20.14
CA PRO A 3 73.19 17.60 20.06
C PRO A 3 72.32 16.48 20.67
N ARG A 4 71.36 16.91 21.50
CA ARG A 4 70.40 16.09 22.26
C ARG A 4 69.44 15.34 21.33
N GLN A 5 69.54 14.00 21.27
CA GLN A 5 68.58 13.09 20.63
C GLN A 5 67.38 12.74 21.53
N GLY A 6 66.91 13.66 22.38
CA GLY A 6 65.86 13.38 23.38
C GLY A 6 64.42 13.70 22.96
N CYS A 7 64.21 14.52 21.93
CA CYS A 7 62.90 15.17 21.73
C CYS A 7 62.03 14.54 20.64
N ARG A 8 62.59 13.72 19.73
CA ARG A 8 61.84 13.13 18.60
C ARG A 8 61.10 11.84 18.94
N HIS A 9 61.50 11.13 19.99
CA HIS A 9 60.89 9.84 20.34
C HIS A 9 59.66 9.99 21.25
N VAL A 10 59.62 11.01 22.11
CA VAL A 10 58.48 11.24 23.00
C VAL A 10 57.23 11.70 22.22
N LEU A 11 57.40 12.52 21.18
CA LEU A 11 56.28 13.00 20.35
C LEU A 11 55.64 11.87 19.51
N PHE A 12 56.44 10.92 19.02
CA PHE A 12 55.94 9.79 18.22
C PHE A 12 55.17 8.76 19.07
N VAL A 13 55.57 8.54 20.31
CA VAL A 13 54.89 7.60 21.22
C VAL A 13 53.51 8.14 21.63
N CYS A 14 53.35 9.45 21.83
CA CYS A 14 52.06 10.05 22.19
C CYS A 14 51.04 10.01 21.03
N ILE A 15 51.48 10.17 19.77
CA ILE A 15 50.59 10.09 18.60
C ILE A 15 50.15 8.64 18.35
N ALA A 16 51.04 7.67 18.56
CA ALA A 16 50.69 6.25 18.43
C ALA A 16 49.70 5.77 19.51
N LEU A 17 49.80 6.28 20.75
CA LEU A 17 48.84 5.95 21.81
C LEU A 17 47.45 6.58 21.57
N LEU A 18 47.38 7.79 21.00
CA LEU A 18 46.11 8.45 20.69
C LEU A 18 45.36 7.79 19.51
N LEU A 19 46.07 7.17 18.57
CA LEU A 19 45.46 6.43 17.45
C LEU A 19 44.93 5.04 17.83
N LEU A 20 45.41 4.44 18.93
CA LEU A 20 44.92 3.15 19.42
C LEU A 20 43.63 3.25 20.24
N CYS A 21 43.32 4.41 20.82
CA CYS A 21 42.13 4.61 21.65
C CYS A 21 40.83 4.87 20.88
N VAL A 22 40.88 5.19 19.58
CA VAL A 22 39.66 5.48 18.77
C VAL A 22 38.97 4.21 18.25
N SER A 23 39.66 3.06 18.26
CA SER A 23 39.14 1.83 17.63
C SER A 23 38.29 0.94 18.56
N ALA A 24 38.18 1.26 19.85
CA ALA A 24 37.49 0.41 20.84
C ALA A 24 36.05 0.88 21.17
N VAL A 25 35.57 1.93 20.51
CA VAL A 25 34.25 2.52 20.76
C VAL A 25 33.28 2.10 19.66
N HIS A 26 32.54 1.03 19.94
CA HIS A 26 31.33 0.52 19.26
C HIS A 26 31.44 -0.60 18.21
N ALA A 27 32.13 -1.69 18.52
CA ALA A 27 31.64 -3.00 18.06
C ALA A 27 30.44 -3.45 18.92
N ARG A 28 29.28 -2.80 18.76
CA ARG A 28 28.02 -3.37 19.28
C ARG A 28 27.74 -4.63 18.46
N PRO A 29 27.51 -5.80 19.09
CA PRO A 29 27.01 -6.95 18.35
C PRO A 29 25.71 -6.54 17.66
N ALA A 30 25.63 -6.76 16.35
CA ALA A 30 24.41 -6.51 15.60
C ALA A 30 23.27 -7.23 16.33
N PRO A 31 22.15 -6.55 16.64
CA PRO A 31 21.00 -7.23 17.22
C PRO A 31 20.62 -8.35 16.25
N LYS A 32 20.53 -9.59 16.76
CA LYS A 32 19.94 -10.70 16.00
C LYS A 32 18.62 -10.19 15.48
N THR A 33 18.51 -10.03 14.16
CA THR A 33 17.28 -9.58 13.51
C THR A 33 16.17 -10.49 13.99
N ALA A 34 15.28 -9.97 14.83
CA ALA A 34 14.04 -10.65 15.15
C ALA A 34 13.35 -10.88 13.80
N HIS A 35 13.18 -12.15 13.43
CA HIS A 35 12.41 -12.50 12.25
C HIS A 35 10.96 -12.08 12.55
N VAL A 36 10.58 -10.90 12.07
CA VAL A 36 9.16 -10.50 12.04
C VAL A 36 8.47 -11.54 11.17
N PRO A 37 7.52 -12.33 11.69
CA PRO A 37 6.86 -13.36 10.90
C PRO A 37 6.26 -12.70 9.66
N GLN A 38 6.67 -13.14 8.48
CA GLN A 38 6.01 -12.74 7.24
C GLN A 38 4.56 -13.22 7.31
N LEU A 39 3.62 -12.34 6.98
CA LEU A 39 2.19 -12.69 6.90
C LEU A 39 2.03 -13.89 5.95
N THR A 40 1.16 -14.84 6.31
CA THR A 40 0.69 -15.84 5.35
C THR A 40 -0.08 -15.15 4.22
N THR A 41 -0.32 -15.85 3.11
CA THR A 41 -1.09 -15.30 1.98
C THR A 41 -2.50 -14.88 2.40
N LYS A 42 -3.19 -15.72 3.18
CA LYS A 42 -4.51 -15.39 3.74
C LYS A 42 -4.47 -14.16 4.67
N GLN A 43 -3.45 -14.06 5.53
CA GLN A 43 -3.29 -12.89 6.39
C GLN A 43 -2.99 -11.62 5.60
N ALA A 44 -2.25 -11.71 4.51
CA ALA A 44 -1.96 -10.56 3.65
C ALA A 44 -3.22 -10.05 2.94
N VAL A 45 -4.03 -10.95 2.36
CA VAL A 45 -5.33 -10.60 1.75
C VAL A 45 -6.25 -9.97 2.79
N SER A 46 -6.42 -10.61 3.94
CA SER A 46 -7.25 -10.05 5.02
C SER A 46 -6.79 -8.65 5.45
N ALA A 47 -5.48 -8.40 5.54
CA ALA A 47 -4.97 -7.08 5.88
C ALA A 47 -5.24 -6.03 4.78
N HIS A 48 -5.21 -6.41 3.49
CA HIS A 48 -5.61 -5.54 2.39
C HIS A 48 -7.11 -5.21 2.44
N THR A 49 -7.94 -6.22 2.69
CA THR A 49 -9.39 -6.07 2.84
C THR A 49 -9.73 -5.10 3.97
N GLU A 50 -9.09 -5.21 5.15
CA GLU A 50 -9.34 -4.27 6.25
C GLU A 50 -8.90 -2.83 5.94
N ASP A 51 -7.77 -2.65 5.23
CA ASP A 51 -7.32 -1.32 4.81
C ASP A 51 -8.31 -0.67 3.81
N LEU A 52 -8.85 -1.47 2.88
CA LEU A 52 -9.85 -1.03 1.90
C LEU A 52 -11.22 -0.78 2.55
N ARG A 53 -11.59 -1.58 3.56
CA ARG A 53 -12.76 -1.36 4.41
C ARG A 53 -12.69 -0.03 5.13
N ALA A 54 -11.56 0.24 5.78
CA ALA A 54 -11.32 1.50 6.46
C ALA A 54 -11.34 2.70 5.49
N LEU A 55 -10.76 2.54 4.30
CA LEU A 55 -10.82 3.55 3.24
C LEU A 55 -12.27 3.86 2.84
N MET A 56 -13.07 2.83 2.54
CA MET A 56 -14.45 2.99 2.11
C MET A 56 -15.28 3.72 3.16
N GLN A 57 -15.17 3.28 4.43
CA GLN A 57 -15.90 3.89 5.53
C GLN A 57 -15.49 5.36 5.75
N ALA A 58 -14.20 5.67 5.66
CA ALA A 58 -13.71 7.05 5.77
C ALA A 58 -14.23 7.95 4.65
N LEU A 59 -14.19 7.47 3.40
CA LEU A 59 -14.67 8.22 2.24
C LEU A 59 -16.19 8.44 2.32
N TYR A 60 -16.99 7.42 2.63
CA TYR A 60 -18.44 7.61 2.75
C TYR A 60 -18.85 8.49 3.93
N THR A 61 -18.08 8.46 5.03
CA THR A 61 -18.32 9.38 6.15
C THR A 61 -18.05 10.84 5.74
N ALA A 62 -16.97 11.08 4.98
CA ALA A 62 -16.64 12.41 4.48
C ALA A 62 -17.59 12.88 3.36
N TYR A 63 -18.15 11.94 2.59
CA TYR A 63 -18.91 12.21 1.37
C TYR A 63 -20.23 11.43 1.28
N PRO A 64 -21.19 11.70 2.16
CA PRO A 64 -22.46 10.96 2.22
C PRO A 64 -23.31 11.10 0.95
N ALA A 65 -23.16 12.17 0.19
CA ALA A 65 -23.85 12.36 -1.09
C ALA A 65 -23.40 11.35 -2.17
N GLU A 66 -22.15 10.85 -2.09
CA GLU A 66 -21.68 9.81 -3.00
C GLU A 66 -22.32 8.46 -2.66
N LEU A 67 -22.39 8.12 -1.36
CA LEU A 67 -23.06 6.92 -0.86
C LEU A 67 -24.53 6.86 -1.27
N ALA A 68 -25.22 8.00 -1.20
CA ALA A 68 -26.63 8.14 -1.55
C ALA A 68 -26.95 7.74 -3.01
N LYS A 69 -25.95 7.64 -3.89
CA LYS A 69 -26.09 7.15 -5.26
C LYS A 69 -26.28 5.63 -5.35
N SER A 70 -25.84 4.89 -4.33
CA SER A 70 -25.88 3.44 -4.29
C SER A 70 -26.95 2.89 -3.34
N THR A 71 -27.21 3.59 -2.23
CA THR A 71 -28.05 3.06 -1.15
C THR A 71 -28.56 4.15 -0.21
N GLN A 72 -29.55 3.80 0.63
CA GLN A 72 -30.08 4.65 1.70
C GLN A 72 -29.53 4.29 3.08
N VAL A 73 -28.74 3.22 3.18
CA VAL A 73 -28.12 2.79 4.45
C VAL A 73 -26.92 3.67 4.81
N GLY A 74 -26.48 3.59 6.07
CA GLY A 74 -25.33 4.35 6.54
C GLY A 74 -23.98 3.82 6.04
N PRO A 75 -22.89 4.60 6.15
CA PRO A 75 -21.54 4.21 5.70
C PRO A 75 -21.08 2.85 6.20
N ARG A 76 -21.33 2.56 7.49
CA ARG A 76 -20.94 1.28 8.12
C ARG A 76 -21.67 0.10 7.49
N GLU A 77 -22.98 0.20 7.32
CA GLU A 77 -23.80 -0.89 6.78
C GLU A 77 -23.47 -1.17 5.31
N MET A 78 -23.29 -0.14 4.48
CA MET A 78 -22.83 -0.32 3.10
C MET A 78 -21.45 -0.99 3.05
N THR A 79 -20.55 -0.60 3.96
CA THR A 79 -19.21 -1.20 4.04
C THR A 79 -19.31 -2.68 4.42
N GLU A 80 -20.11 -3.04 5.44
CA GLU A 80 -20.37 -4.44 5.80
C GLU A 80 -20.96 -5.24 4.62
N TRP A 81 -21.88 -4.66 3.83
CA TRP A 81 -22.40 -5.34 2.63
C TRP A 81 -21.35 -5.58 1.56
N VAL A 82 -20.37 -4.69 1.42
CA VAL A 82 -19.32 -4.82 0.41
C VAL A 82 -18.30 -5.89 0.77
N PHE A 83 -17.93 -5.99 2.06
CA PHE A 83 -16.86 -6.87 2.50
C PHE A 83 -17.32 -8.19 3.12
N ASP A 84 -18.53 -8.22 3.70
CA ASP A 84 -19.08 -9.40 4.39
C ASP A 84 -20.37 -9.91 3.72
N GLY A 85 -20.86 -9.20 2.70
CA GLY A 85 -22.09 -9.53 1.99
C GLY A 85 -21.91 -10.60 0.90
N LYS A 86 -23.03 -11.23 0.53
CA LYS A 86 -23.06 -12.31 -0.48
C LYS A 86 -23.16 -11.82 -1.93
N ALA A 87 -22.89 -10.54 -2.16
CA ALA A 87 -23.07 -9.90 -3.47
C ALA A 87 -21.97 -10.29 -4.48
N ASN A 88 -20.92 -10.99 -4.06
CA ASN A 88 -19.74 -11.31 -4.88
C ASN A 88 -19.17 -10.07 -5.58
N TRP A 89 -19.21 -8.93 -4.87
CA TRP A 89 -18.88 -7.58 -5.35
C TRP A 89 -19.58 -7.12 -6.65
N ARG A 90 -20.78 -7.65 -6.96
CA ARG A 90 -21.57 -7.24 -8.14
C ARG A 90 -22.69 -6.29 -7.75
N PHE A 91 -22.43 -4.99 -7.83
CA PHE A 91 -23.39 -3.95 -7.45
C PHE A 91 -23.92 -3.19 -8.68
N GLU A 92 -25.23 -2.94 -8.71
CA GLU A 92 -25.87 -2.17 -9.80
C GLU A 92 -25.31 -0.75 -9.92
N GLY A 93 -24.97 -0.11 -8.80
CA GLY A 93 -24.41 1.25 -8.76
C GLY A 93 -23.09 1.41 -9.54
N ILE A 94 -22.43 0.30 -9.87
CA ILE A 94 -21.21 0.24 -10.68
C ILE A 94 -21.37 -0.70 -11.89
N ARG A 95 -22.60 -0.89 -12.39
CA ARG A 95 -22.92 -1.72 -13.55
C ARG A 95 -22.47 -3.18 -13.39
N ARG A 96 -22.38 -3.67 -12.15
CA ARG A 96 -21.87 -4.99 -11.76
C ARG A 96 -20.41 -5.26 -12.18
N LEU A 97 -19.65 -4.22 -12.49
CA LEU A 97 -18.26 -4.33 -12.91
C LEU A 97 -17.34 -4.61 -11.72
N GLN A 98 -16.19 -5.22 -12.00
CA GLN A 98 -15.16 -5.58 -11.02
C GLN A 98 -13.77 -5.26 -11.61
N GLY A 99 -12.74 -5.36 -10.79
CA GLY A 99 -11.35 -5.20 -11.17
C GLY A 99 -11.08 -3.92 -11.97
N GLN A 100 -10.37 -4.07 -13.08
CA GLN A 100 -10.04 -2.96 -13.98
C GLN A 100 -11.27 -2.27 -14.59
N GLU A 101 -12.33 -3.01 -14.86
CA GLU A 101 -13.54 -2.45 -15.47
C GLU A 101 -14.27 -1.53 -14.49
N ALA A 102 -14.29 -1.88 -13.20
CA ALA A 102 -14.78 -0.99 -12.15
C ALA A 102 -13.88 0.24 -12.00
N LEU A 103 -12.56 0.09 -12.02
CA LEU A 103 -11.63 1.23 -11.97
C LEU A 103 -11.74 2.14 -13.21
N ALA A 104 -12.10 1.59 -14.37
CA ALA A 104 -12.29 2.38 -15.59
C ALA A 104 -13.47 3.37 -15.46
N LEU A 105 -14.50 3.03 -14.68
CA LEU A 105 -15.63 3.95 -14.40
C LEU A 105 -15.19 5.25 -13.75
N LEU A 106 -14.10 5.24 -12.99
CA LEU A 106 -13.57 6.44 -12.36
C LEU A 106 -13.23 7.51 -13.40
N PHE A 107 -12.85 7.11 -14.60
CA PHE A 107 -12.41 8.01 -15.67
C PHE A 107 -13.47 8.21 -16.76
N ASP A 108 -14.64 7.57 -16.64
CA ASP A 108 -15.79 7.73 -17.53
C ASP A 108 -16.55 9.03 -17.18
N GLN A 109 -16.48 10.04 -18.03
CA GLN A 109 -17.15 11.33 -17.81
C GLN A 109 -18.69 11.21 -17.78
N ALA A 110 -19.25 10.14 -18.37
CA ALA A 110 -20.68 9.87 -18.34
C ALA A 110 -21.10 9.04 -17.11
N PHE A 111 -20.15 8.59 -16.28
CA PHE A 111 -20.45 7.82 -15.09
C PHE A 111 -20.94 8.73 -13.96
N ALA A 112 -22.26 8.72 -13.75
CA ALA A 112 -22.92 9.45 -12.66
C ALA A 112 -23.09 8.62 -11.38
N GLY A 113 -22.57 7.39 -11.36
CA GLY A 113 -22.70 6.46 -10.23
C GLY A 113 -21.77 6.78 -9.06
N ASP A 114 -21.63 5.79 -8.19
CA ASP A 114 -20.82 5.86 -6.97
C ASP A 114 -19.35 5.54 -7.27
N HIS A 115 -18.52 6.58 -7.30
CA HIS A 115 -17.09 6.47 -7.56
C HIS A 115 -16.32 5.85 -6.40
N ILE A 116 -16.81 5.97 -5.16
CA ILE A 116 -16.18 5.32 -4.01
C ILE A 116 -16.39 3.81 -4.11
N LEU A 117 -17.61 3.38 -4.43
CA LEU A 117 -17.93 1.97 -4.65
C LEU A 117 -17.09 1.41 -5.81
N ALA A 118 -17.01 2.13 -6.94
CA ALA A 118 -16.22 1.71 -8.10
C ALA A 118 -14.72 1.55 -7.77
N LEU A 119 -14.16 2.50 -7.02
CA LEU A 119 -12.77 2.46 -6.59
C LEU A 119 -12.51 1.26 -5.67
N VAL A 120 -13.29 1.13 -4.60
CA VAL A 120 -13.06 0.12 -3.57
C VAL A 120 -13.31 -1.28 -4.09
N VAL A 121 -14.40 -1.50 -4.82
CA VAL A 121 -14.70 -2.82 -5.42
C VAL A 121 -13.64 -3.18 -6.47
N GLY A 122 -13.22 -2.22 -7.30
CA GLY A 122 -12.16 -2.44 -8.28
C GLY A 122 -10.84 -2.87 -7.62
N LEU A 123 -10.43 -2.18 -6.55
CA LEU A 123 -9.23 -2.51 -5.80
C LEU A 123 -9.34 -3.85 -5.07
N GLU A 124 -10.45 -4.11 -4.36
CA GLU A 124 -10.65 -5.34 -3.59
C GLU A 124 -10.59 -6.57 -4.51
N THR A 125 -11.31 -6.53 -5.62
CA THR A 125 -11.33 -7.65 -6.56
C THR A 125 -10.01 -7.82 -7.31
N LEU A 126 -9.26 -6.75 -7.59
CA LEU A 126 -7.88 -6.84 -8.08
C LEU A 126 -6.94 -7.49 -7.06
N VAL A 127 -7.11 -7.20 -5.77
CA VAL A 127 -6.33 -7.88 -4.71
C VAL A 127 -6.62 -9.38 -4.74
N PHE A 128 -7.89 -9.78 -4.70
CA PHE A 128 -8.28 -11.19 -4.77
C PHE A 128 -7.73 -11.90 -6.01
N GLU A 129 -7.88 -11.29 -7.19
CA GLU A 129 -7.36 -11.81 -8.45
C GLU A 129 -5.83 -11.98 -8.42
N ALA A 130 -5.12 -10.99 -7.88
CA ALA A 130 -3.66 -11.00 -7.79
C ALA A 130 -3.14 -12.12 -6.88
N TYR A 131 -3.90 -12.45 -5.82
CA TYR A 131 -3.63 -13.58 -4.94
C TYR A 131 -4.19 -14.91 -5.46
N GLY A 132 -4.79 -14.94 -6.65
CA GLY A 132 -5.28 -16.17 -7.29
C GLY A 132 -6.58 -16.71 -6.68
N SER A 133 -7.41 -15.82 -6.14
CA SER A 133 -8.59 -16.14 -5.37
C SER A 133 -9.82 -15.43 -5.94
N HIS A 134 -11.00 -16.01 -5.76
CA HIS A 134 -12.28 -15.42 -6.17
C HIS A 134 -13.13 -14.99 -4.98
N ASN A 135 -12.77 -15.37 -3.76
CA ASN A 135 -13.44 -15.03 -2.50
C ASN A 135 -12.55 -15.37 -1.30
N GLU A 136 -12.94 -14.95 -0.10
CA GLU A 136 -12.19 -15.12 1.14
C GLU A 136 -11.94 -16.58 1.58
N PHE A 137 -12.66 -17.55 1.00
CA PHE A 137 -12.57 -18.97 1.35
C PHE A 137 -11.57 -19.76 0.49
N ASP A 138 -11.19 -19.26 -0.68
CA ASP A 138 -10.36 -19.98 -1.66
C ASP A 138 -8.95 -19.40 -1.86
N ILE A 139 -8.46 -18.63 -0.89
CA ILE A 139 -7.12 -18.01 -0.96
C ILE A 139 -6.02 -19.09 -0.92
N PRO A 140 -5.19 -19.23 -1.97
CA PRO A 140 -4.12 -20.21 -2.02
C PRO A 140 -3.00 -19.87 -1.02
N ALA A 141 -2.25 -20.89 -0.59
CA ALA A 141 -1.08 -20.69 0.26
C ALA A 141 0.08 -20.02 -0.51
N GLU A 142 0.27 -20.42 -1.77
CA GLU A 142 1.34 -19.94 -2.64
C GLU A 142 0.98 -18.61 -3.31
N ARG A 143 2.00 -17.82 -3.62
CA ARG A 143 1.85 -16.49 -4.26
C ARG A 143 2.41 -16.52 -5.66
N ASP A 144 1.63 -16.03 -6.63
CA ASP A 144 2.09 -15.77 -7.98
C ASP A 144 2.76 -14.39 -8.03
N GLN A 145 4.09 -14.38 -8.07
CA GLN A 145 4.89 -13.15 -8.07
C GLN A 145 4.59 -12.23 -9.26
N ARG A 146 4.23 -12.80 -10.42
CA ARG A 146 3.89 -11.99 -11.60
C ARG A 146 2.58 -11.24 -11.38
N ARG A 147 1.57 -11.92 -10.81
CA ARG A 147 0.27 -11.29 -10.51
C ARG A 147 0.39 -10.19 -9.46
N LEU A 148 1.15 -10.45 -8.39
CA LEU A 148 1.43 -9.44 -7.36
C LEU A 148 2.19 -8.23 -7.91
N ALA A 149 3.12 -8.45 -8.86
CA ALA A 149 3.80 -7.38 -9.55
C ALA A 149 2.84 -6.52 -10.39
N MET A 150 1.93 -7.14 -11.15
CA MET A 150 0.91 -6.39 -11.90
C MET A 150 0.05 -5.54 -10.97
N LEU A 151 -0.43 -6.09 -9.85
CA LEU A 151 -1.16 -5.33 -8.84
C LEU A 151 -0.34 -4.15 -8.32
N LEU A 152 0.94 -4.35 -7.98
CA LEU A 152 1.80 -3.27 -7.51
C LEU A 152 1.87 -2.12 -8.53
N CYS A 153 2.03 -2.44 -9.83
CA CYS A 153 2.09 -1.43 -10.88
C CYS A 153 0.76 -0.65 -11.00
N GLU A 154 -0.37 -1.34 -10.88
CA GLU A 154 -1.69 -0.70 -10.90
C GLU A 154 -1.87 0.26 -9.71
N LEU A 155 -1.50 -0.17 -8.50
CA LEU A 155 -1.56 0.68 -7.31
C LEU A 155 -0.61 1.89 -7.39
N GLN A 156 0.53 1.75 -8.06
CA GLN A 156 1.47 2.86 -8.32
C GLN A 156 0.93 3.85 -9.36
N ALA A 157 0.25 3.37 -10.41
CA ALA A 157 -0.27 4.19 -11.48
C ALA A 157 -1.56 4.93 -11.10
N LEU A 158 -2.39 4.34 -10.23
CA LEU A 158 -3.73 4.86 -9.93
C LEU A 158 -3.74 6.30 -9.38
N PRO A 159 -2.90 6.70 -8.39
CA PRO A 159 -2.86 8.08 -7.91
C PRO A 159 -2.53 9.08 -9.00
N LEU A 160 -1.57 8.72 -9.89
CA LEU A 160 -1.14 9.57 -11.00
C LEU A 160 -2.30 9.79 -11.99
N ARG A 161 -3.02 8.71 -12.32
CA ARG A 161 -4.20 8.77 -13.19
C ARG A 161 -5.32 9.61 -12.59
N LEU A 162 -5.58 9.47 -11.29
CA LEU A 162 -6.60 10.25 -10.57
C LEU A 162 -6.25 11.76 -10.54
N GLN A 163 -4.96 12.10 -10.43
CA GLN A 163 -4.50 13.49 -10.44
C GLN A 163 -4.48 14.10 -11.84
N ALA A 164 -4.08 13.33 -12.86
CA ALA A 164 -3.94 13.81 -14.23
C ALA A 164 -5.29 14.14 -14.89
N ASN A 165 -6.38 13.47 -14.49
CA ASN A 165 -7.69 13.70 -15.10
C ASN A 165 -8.37 14.96 -14.54
N THR A 166 -8.06 16.11 -15.15
CA THR A 166 -8.60 17.42 -14.73
C THR A 166 -10.07 17.64 -15.08
N GLN A 167 -10.63 16.85 -16.00
CA GLN A 167 -12.02 16.96 -16.47
C GLN A 167 -13.00 16.13 -15.63
N MET A 168 -12.48 15.26 -14.75
CA MET A 168 -13.27 14.42 -13.88
C MET A 168 -13.92 15.25 -12.76
N ASN A 169 -15.26 15.29 -12.73
CA ASN A 169 -16.03 15.87 -11.63
C ASN A 169 -16.45 14.75 -10.67
N THR A 170 -15.51 14.30 -9.85
CA THR A 170 -15.73 13.25 -8.86
C THR A 170 -15.24 13.67 -7.49
N VAL A 171 -15.87 13.11 -6.47
CA VAL A 171 -15.47 13.28 -5.08
C VAL A 171 -14.04 12.81 -4.80
N LEU A 172 -13.54 11.85 -5.58
CA LEU A 172 -12.20 11.31 -5.41
C LEU A 172 -11.09 12.35 -5.64
N ARG A 173 -11.37 13.50 -6.27
CA ARG A 173 -10.39 14.59 -6.45
C ARG A 173 -10.29 15.54 -5.27
N GLN A 174 -11.22 15.45 -4.33
CA GLN A 174 -11.19 16.30 -3.15
C GLN A 174 -9.93 15.99 -2.33
N PRO A 175 -9.24 16.99 -1.73
CA PRO A 175 -7.97 16.77 -1.04
C PRO A 175 -8.03 15.70 0.06
N VAL A 176 -9.13 15.67 0.82
CA VAL A 176 -9.35 14.67 1.87
C VAL A 176 -9.47 13.26 1.29
N ALA A 177 -10.23 13.09 0.19
CA ALA A 177 -10.30 11.81 -0.53
C ALA A 177 -8.92 11.37 -1.03
N GLN A 178 -8.18 12.26 -1.70
CA GLN A 178 -6.85 11.99 -2.22
C GLN A 178 -5.85 11.58 -1.12
N GLN A 179 -5.94 12.20 0.06
CA GLN A 179 -5.12 11.85 1.20
C GLN A 179 -5.42 10.43 1.70
N HIS A 180 -6.69 10.08 1.91
CA HIS A 180 -7.08 8.74 2.34
C HIS A 180 -6.67 7.68 1.31
N ILE A 181 -6.96 7.91 0.03
CA ILE A 181 -6.60 7.01 -1.08
C ILE A 181 -5.09 6.81 -1.12
N SER A 182 -4.30 7.88 -1.12
CA SER A 182 -2.83 7.79 -1.21
C SER A 182 -2.24 7.03 -0.02
N THR A 183 -2.75 7.28 1.19
CA THR A 183 -2.29 6.61 2.41
C THR A 183 -2.61 5.11 2.35
N THR A 184 -3.83 4.74 2.00
CA THR A 184 -4.24 3.33 1.87
C THR A 184 -3.43 2.62 0.78
N LEU A 185 -3.28 3.22 -0.40
CA LEU A 185 -2.51 2.63 -1.50
C LEU A 185 -1.04 2.43 -1.09
N GLN A 186 -0.44 3.36 -0.36
CA GLN A 186 0.92 3.19 0.18
C GLN A 186 1.02 1.99 1.12
N THR A 187 0.05 1.80 2.01
CA THR A 187 0.00 0.63 2.90
C THR A 187 -0.09 -0.68 2.12
N LEU A 188 -0.98 -0.76 1.13
CA LEU A 188 -1.12 -1.91 0.24
C LEU A 188 0.21 -2.19 -0.50
N MET A 189 0.82 -1.17 -1.10
CA MET A 189 2.09 -1.29 -1.83
C MET A 189 3.23 -1.77 -0.91
N LEU A 190 3.32 -1.27 0.32
CA LEU A 190 4.33 -1.72 1.29
C LEU A 190 4.18 -3.21 1.62
N ARG A 191 2.94 -3.72 1.69
CA ARG A 191 2.66 -5.14 1.94
C ARG A 191 2.96 -6.04 0.73
N LEU A 192 2.85 -5.51 -0.49
CA LEU A 192 3.17 -6.22 -1.72
C LEU A 192 4.68 -6.25 -2.04
N ARG A 193 5.44 -5.26 -1.57
CA ARG A 193 6.89 -5.21 -1.77
C ARG A 193 7.58 -6.28 -0.93
N ASP A 194 7.78 -7.45 -1.53
CA ASP A 194 8.80 -8.39 -1.05
C ASP A 194 10.18 -7.87 -1.47
N ARG A 195 11.17 -7.97 -0.58
CA ARG A 195 12.40 -7.14 -0.61
C ARG A 195 13.31 -7.36 -1.83
N GLU A 196 13.08 -8.34 -2.70
CA GLU A 196 14.07 -8.72 -3.73
C GLU A 196 13.60 -8.82 -5.19
N GLN A 197 12.29 -8.84 -5.54
CA GLN A 197 11.91 -9.15 -6.94
C GLN A 197 10.81 -8.30 -7.60
N VAL A 198 10.02 -7.51 -6.86
CA VAL A 198 8.86 -6.81 -7.46
C VAL A 198 9.21 -5.43 -8.06
N ALA A 199 10.34 -4.84 -7.67
CA ALA A 199 10.69 -3.46 -8.03
C ALA A 199 11.06 -3.26 -9.52
N ALA A 200 11.36 -4.32 -10.27
CA ALA A 200 11.77 -4.23 -11.68
C ALA A 200 10.61 -4.42 -12.68
N ALA A 201 9.38 -4.66 -12.21
CA ALA A 201 8.30 -5.17 -13.07
C ALA A 201 7.37 -4.11 -13.68
N CYS A 202 7.50 -2.83 -13.28
CA CYS A 202 6.60 -1.76 -13.74
C CYS A 202 7.17 -0.90 -14.88
N HIS A 203 8.16 -1.41 -15.61
CA HIS A 203 8.82 -0.75 -16.74
C HIS A 203 8.68 -1.56 -18.03
#